data_AF-A0A0P0RMJ9-F1
#
_entry.id   AF-A0A0P0RMJ9-F1
#
_cell.length_a   1.000
_cell.length_b   1.000
_cell.length_c   1.000
_cell.angle_alpha   90.00
_cell.angle_beta   90.00
_cell.angle_gamma   90.00
#
_symmetry.space_group_name_H-M   'P 1'
#
loop_
_entity.id
_entity.type
_entity.pdbx_description
1 polymer ?
#
loop_
_entity_poly.entity_id
_entity_poly.type
_entity_poly.pdbx_seq_one_letter_code
_entity_poly.pdbx_strand_id
1 'polypeptide(L)' 'MYFWQWSSNAAWGLSILIFAWIIIDAFKVGRDYNDDFLMSSTEGKE' A
#
# COMPACT_ATOMS: atom_id res chain seq x y z
N MET A 1 -20.68 21.87 -12.05
CA MET A 1 -19.49 22.43 -11.36
C MET A 1 -19.30 21.81 -9.97
N TYR A 2 -20.32 21.83 -9.11
CA TYR A 2 -20.25 21.19 -7.78
C TYR A 2 -19.98 19.68 -7.79
N PHE A 3 -20.67 18.92 -8.65
CA PHE A 3 -20.46 17.47 -8.76
C PHE A 3 -19.00 17.11 -9.06
N TRP A 4 -18.42 17.74 -10.08
CA TRP A 4 -17.02 17.53 -10.46
C TRP A 4 -16.04 17.83 -9.33
N GLN A 5 -16.26 18.93 -8.60
CA GLN A 5 -15.41 19.33 -7.48
C GLN A 5 -15.49 18.32 -6.32
N TRP A 6 -16.68 17.85 -5.98
CA TRP A 6 -16.88 16.81 -4.97
C TRP A 6 -16.21 15.48 -5.38
N SER A 7 -16.42 15.04 -6.62
CA SER A 7 -15.78 13.82 -7.15
C SER A 7 -14.25 13.93 -7.14
N SER A 8 -13.70 15.09 -7.55
CA SER A 8 -12.26 15.35 -7.52
C SER A 8 -11.70 15.32 -6.10
N ASN A 9 -12.37 15.96 -5.14
CA ASN A 9 -11.94 15.95 -3.74
C ASN A 9 -11.99 14.54 -3.14
N ALA A 10 -13.02 13.76 -3.48
CA ALA A 10 -13.14 12.37 -3.05
C ALA A 10 -12.03 11.50 -3.64
N ALA A 11 -11.70 11.67 -4.93
CA ALA A 11 -10.61 10.95 -5.58
C ALA A 11 -9.26 11.25 -4.93
N TRP A 12 -8.99 12.53 -4.61
CA TRP A 12 -7.78 12.92 -3.87
C TRP A 12 -7.72 12.30 -2.48
N GLY A 13 -8.83 12.34 -1.73
CA GLY A 13 -8.92 11.72 -0.41
C GLY A 13 -8.66 10.21 -0.47
N LEU A 14 -9.26 9.52 -1.43
CA LEU A 14 -9.07 8.09 -1.65
C LEU A 14 -7.61 7.77 -2.01
N SER A 15 -6.99 8.57 -2.87
CA SER A 15 -5.58 8.40 -3.24
C SER A 15 -4.65 8.49 -2.01
N ILE A 16 -4.90 9.44 -1.11
CA ILE A 16 -4.12 9.59 0.13
C ILE A 16 -4.30 8.36 1.03
N LEU A 17 -5.54 7.87 1.17
CA LEU A 17 -5.83 6.69 1.98
C LEU A 17 -5.15 5.43 1.43
N ILE A 18 -5.19 5.22 0.11
CA ILE A 18 -4.51 4.10 -0.53
C ILE A 18 -3.00 4.21 -0.32
N PHE A 19 -2.43 5.41 -0.50
CA PHE A 19 -0.99 5.62 -0.30
C PHE A 19 -0.57 5.34 1.14
N ALA A 20 -1.33 5.82 2.13
CA ALA A 20 -1.08 5.53 3.53
C ALA A 20 -1.19 4.02 3.82
N TRP A 21 -2.15 3.34 3.22
CA TRP A 21 -2.31 1.89 3.36
C TRP A 21 -1.10 1.12 2.81
N ILE A 22 -0.60 1.48 1.62
CA ILE A 22 0.62 0.89 1.03
C ILE A 22 1.82 1.05 1.96
N ILE A 23 2.00 2.25 2.55
CA ILE A 23 3.10 2.49 3.48
C ILE A 23 2.98 1.60 4.73
N ILE A 24 1.79 1.54 5.33
CA ILE A 24 1.55 0.71 6.51
C ILE A 24 1.79 -0.77 6.20
N ASP A 25 1.35 -1.22 5.04
CA ASP A 25 1.56 -2.59 4.57
C ASP A 25 3.06 -2.90 4.42
N ALA A 26 3.82 -2.03 3.75
CA ALA A 26 5.26 -2.18 3.60
C ALA A 26 5.98 -2.27 4.95
N PHE A 27 5.61 -1.42 5.93
CA PHE A 27 6.17 -1.48 7.27
C PHE A 27 5.79 -2.76 8.02
N LYS A 28 4.56 -3.27 7.84
CA LYS A 28 4.13 -4.53 8.46
C LYS A 28 4.89 -5.71 7.86
N VAL A 29 4.96 -5.80 6.54
CA VAL A 29 5.67 -6.87 5.83
C VAL A 29 7.15 -6.88 6.22
N GLY A 30 7.82 -5.73 6.24
CA GLY A 30 9.21 -5.65 6.68
C GLY A 30 9.44 -5.99 8.15
N ARG A 31 8.41 -5.91 9.01
CA ARG A 31 8.48 -6.34 10.41
C ARG A 31 8.22 -7.84 10.57
N ASP A 32 7.26 -8.37 9.81
CA ASP A 32 6.77 -9.75 9.98
C ASP A 32 7.62 -10.78 9.20
N TYR A 33 8.30 -10.36 8.14
CA TYR A 33 9.14 -11.22 7.31
C TYR A 33 10.61 -10.78 7.35
N ASN A 34 11.53 -11.74 7.40
CA ASN A 34 12.97 -11.47 7.32
C ASN A 34 13.35 -11.08 5.88
N ASP A 35 14.28 -10.15 5.71
CA ASP A 35 14.80 -9.71 4.41
C ASP A 35 15.33 -10.88 3.57
N ASP A 36 15.94 -11.88 4.20
CA ASP A 36 16.40 -13.10 3.51
C ASP A 36 15.24 -13.88 2.87
N PHE A 37 14.07 -13.88 3.51
CA PHE A 37 12.86 -14.49 2.96
C PHE A 37 12.27 -13.63 1.84
N LEU A 38 12.21 -12.31 2.03
CA LEU A 38 11.68 -11.37 1.02
C LEU A 38 12.56 -11.28 -0.24
N MET A 39 13.87 -11.43 -0.12
CA MET A 39 14.83 -11.40 -1.24
C MET A 39 15.18 -12.79 -1.79
N SER A 40 14.68 -13.86 -1.17
CA SER A 40 14.87 -15.21 -1.66
C SER A 40 14.12 -15.39 -2.98
N SER A 41 14.87 -15.61 -4.08
CA SER A 41 14.34 -16.14 -5.35
C SER A 41 13.87 -17.59 -5.25
N THR A 42 13.89 -18.19 -4.06
CA THR A 42 13.33 -19.51 -3.81
C THR A 42 11.83 -19.36 -3.60
N GLU A 43 11.07 -19.33 -4.70
CA GLU A 43 9.63 -19.54 -4.62
C GLU A 43 9.35 -20.90 -3.93
N GLY A 44 8.61 -20.89 -2.84
CA GLY A 44 7.98 -22.09 -2.30
C GLY A 44 8.87 -23.07 -1.53
N LYS A 45 9.79 -22.60 -0.68
CA LYS A 45 10.35 -23.44 0.40
C LYS A 45 9.70 -23.09 1.73
N GLU A 46 8.43 -23.45 1.84
CA GLU A 46 7.74 -23.78 3.09
C GLU A 46 7.07 -25.14 2.93
#